data_AF-W7I194-F1
#
_entry.id   AF-W7I194-F1
#
_cell.length_a   1.000
_cell.length_b   1.000
_cell.length_c   1.000
_cell.angle_alpha   90.00
_cell.angle_beta   90.00
_cell.angle_gamma   90.00
#
_symmetry.space_group_name_H-M   'P 1'
#
loop_
_entity.id
_entity.type
_entity.pdbx_description
1 polymer ?
#
loop_
_entity_poly.entity_id
_entity_poly.type
_entity_poly.pdbx_seq_one_letter_code
_entity_poly.pdbx_strand_id
1 'polypeptide(L)'
;MSFTYLTLDPDWESGRDPASFAELEEAAVEVIGHLKEHGFGEHKLIIIGGLAVWKLLPYYRTTDDIDFLITVNGAPNALKALKEKLERIYNSPFVDNAGVLSYNSISGKLIRIDLMPDSQLPYLPENAQKVSEIQSVSLPYVSIEDLIVFKINSCGLRVASDKKVQDAADAYSAVASAGLSLRLSNKQKHTARGGLPAVAAALGYPKSWWEGKLAL
;
A
#
# COMPACT_ATOMS: atom_id res chain seq x y z
N MET A 1 20.30 24.58 0.89
CA MET A 1 20.75 23.32 0.27
C MET A 1 19.49 22.55 -0.13
N SER A 2 19.21 22.50 -1.44
CA SER A 2 18.01 21.85 -1.99
C SER A 2 18.40 20.46 -2.46
N PHE A 3 17.82 19.42 -1.87
CA PHE A 3 17.95 18.05 -2.39
C PHE A 3 16.83 17.84 -3.40
N THR A 4 17.16 17.97 -4.68
CA THR A 4 16.28 17.59 -5.78
C THR A 4 16.36 16.07 -5.93
N TYR A 5 15.41 15.33 -5.38
CA TYR A 5 15.19 13.95 -5.79
C TYR A 5 14.48 14.00 -7.14
N LEU A 6 15.27 13.86 -8.21
CA LEU A 6 14.76 13.44 -9.51
C LEU A 6 14.12 12.06 -9.31
N THR A 7 12.80 11.99 -9.43
CA THR A 7 12.10 10.73 -9.70
C THR A 7 12.47 10.30 -11.10
N LEU A 8 13.59 9.59 -11.21
CA LEU A 8 13.84 8.69 -12.31
C LEU A 8 13.01 7.43 -11.98
N ASP A 9 11.84 7.29 -12.59
CA ASP A 9 11.29 5.95 -12.80
C ASP A 9 12.35 5.21 -13.63
N PRO A 10 12.97 4.14 -13.11
CA PRO A 10 14.07 3.53 -13.82
C PRO A 10 13.54 2.77 -15.04
N ASP A 11 14.23 2.92 -16.17
CA ASP A 11 13.93 2.35 -17.50
C ASP A 11 13.73 0.80 -17.56
N TRP A 12 13.79 0.07 -16.44
CA TRP A 12 13.55 -1.38 -16.39
C TRP A 12 12.09 -1.80 -16.49
N GLU A 13 11.13 -0.87 -16.39
CA GLU A 13 9.69 -1.14 -16.55
C GLU A 13 9.31 -1.39 -18.03
N SER A 14 10.16 -0.99 -18.99
CA SER A 14 9.90 -1.19 -20.41
C SER A 14 10.15 -2.65 -20.84
N GLY A 15 9.07 -3.42 -21.01
CA GLY A 15 9.09 -4.74 -21.65
C GLY A 15 8.88 -5.97 -20.74
N ARG A 16 8.49 -5.79 -19.46
CA ARG A 16 8.00 -6.90 -18.64
C ARG A 16 6.51 -7.14 -18.90
N ASP A 17 6.13 -8.42 -18.93
CA ASP A 17 4.73 -8.82 -18.84
C ASP A 17 4.20 -8.45 -17.44
N PRO A 18 3.18 -7.58 -17.31
CA PRO A 18 2.66 -7.15 -16.02
C PRO A 18 2.19 -8.35 -15.18
N ALA A 19 2.28 -8.22 -13.86
CA ALA A 19 1.83 -9.28 -12.97
C ALA A 19 0.30 -9.31 -12.94
N SER A 20 -0.28 -10.49 -13.09
CA SER A 20 -1.72 -10.68 -12.88
C SER A 20 -2.04 -10.56 -11.39
N PHE A 21 -3.32 -10.30 -11.08
CA PHE A 21 -3.80 -10.24 -9.70
C PHE A 21 -3.47 -11.51 -8.92
N ALA A 22 -3.62 -12.69 -9.55
CA ALA A 22 -3.32 -13.98 -8.94
C ALA A 22 -1.82 -14.13 -8.63
N GLU A 23 -0.93 -13.69 -9.54
CA GLU A 23 0.51 -13.72 -9.31
C GLU A 23 0.93 -12.78 -8.17
N LEU A 24 0.28 -11.62 -8.02
CA LEU A 24 0.52 -10.72 -6.89
C LEU A 24 -0.04 -11.28 -5.57
N GLU A 25 -1.21 -11.92 -5.57
CA GLU A 25 -1.73 -12.59 -4.36
C GLU A 25 -0.84 -13.77 -3.94
N GLU A 26 -0.37 -14.58 -4.89
CA GLU A 26 0.56 -15.68 -4.63
C GLU A 26 1.89 -15.16 -4.05
N ALA A 27 2.49 -14.15 -4.69
CA ALA A 27 3.70 -13.52 -4.18
C ALA A 27 3.49 -12.90 -2.78
N ALA A 28 2.32 -12.31 -2.51
CA ALA A 28 2.01 -11.81 -1.17
C ALA A 28 2.00 -12.92 -0.11
N VAL A 29 1.41 -14.08 -0.43
CA VAL A 29 1.43 -15.27 0.44
C VAL A 29 2.87 -15.72 0.71
N GLU A 30 3.70 -15.81 -0.32
CA GLU A 30 5.09 -16.26 -0.22
C GLU A 30 5.95 -15.27 0.58
N VAL A 31 5.83 -13.97 0.32
CA VAL A 31 6.51 -12.92 1.09
C VAL A 31 6.13 -12.99 2.58
N ILE A 32 4.85 -13.16 2.89
CA ILE A 32 4.39 -13.34 4.28
C ILE A 32 4.96 -14.62 4.88
N GLY A 33 5.04 -15.71 4.10
CA GLY A 33 5.70 -16.96 4.51
C GLY A 33 7.15 -16.73 4.93
N HIS A 34 7.93 -16.04 4.10
CA HIS A 34 9.31 -15.69 4.43
C HIS A 34 9.42 -14.80 5.66
N LEU A 35 8.53 -13.82 5.83
CA LEU A 35 8.50 -12.98 7.02
C LEU A 35 8.26 -13.81 8.29
N LYS A 36 7.35 -14.79 8.25
CA LYS A 36 7.08 -15.70 9.37
C LYS A 36 8.32 -16.52 9.72
N GLU A 37 8.89 -17.21 8.73
CA GLU A 37 10.01 -18.13 8.92
C GLU A 37 11.27 -17.42 9.43
N HIS A 38 11.46 -16.17 9.05
CA HIS A 38 12.68 -15.41 9.35
C HIS A 38 12.51 -14.47 10.55
N GLY A 39 11.61 -14.81 11.47
CA GLY A 39 11.54 -14.19 12.79
C GLY A 39 10.85 -12.83 12.83
N PHE A 40 9.97 -12.54 11.87
CA PHE A 40 9.13 -11.34 11.87
C PHE A 40 7.69 -11.61 12.31
N GLY A 41 7.42 -12.77 12.93
CA GLY A 41 6.08 -13.21 13.32
C GLY A 41 5.30 -12.25 14.23
N GLU A 42 5.97 -11.53 15.14
CA GLU A 42 5.31 -10.61 16.06
C GLU A 42 4.96 -9.24 15.45
N HIS A 43 5.47 -8.94 14.26
CA HIS A 43 5.09 -7.73 13.55
C HIS A 43 3.65 -7.88 13.04
N LYS A 44 2.85 -6.81 13.10
CA LYS A 44 1.57 -6.77 12.39
C LYS A 44 1.78 -6.34 10.96
N LEU A 45 1.01 -6.91 10.05
CA LEU A 45 1.07 -6.67 8.62
C LEU A 45 -0.32 -6.59 8.02
N ILE A 46 -0.47 -5.75 7.01
CA ILE A 46 -1.68 -5.63 6.19
C ILE A 46 -1.32 -5.14 4.79
N ILE A 47 -2.01 -5.65 3.77
CA ILE A 47 -1.87 -5.25 2.37
C ILE A 47 -2.65 -3.96 2.16
N ILE A 48 -1.95 -2.94 1.65
CA ILE A 48 -2.49 -1.61 1.33
C ILE A 48 -2.23 -1.30 -0.15
N GLY A 49 -2.37 -0.03 -0.54
CA GLY A 49 -1.88 0.47 -1.82
C GLY A 49 -2.55 -0.15 -3.05
N GLY A 50 -1.77 -0.38 -4.10
CA GLY A 50 -2.30 -0.77 -5.42
C GLY A 50 -3.04 -2.11 -5.44
N LEU A 51 -2.48 -3.11 -4.78
CA LEU A 51 -3.07 -4.45 -4.75
C LEU A 51 -4.38 -4.46 -3.95
N ALA A 52 -4.46 -3.68 -2.87
CA ALA A 52 -5.71 -3.52 -2.13
C ALA A 52 -6.80 -2.81 -2.95
N VAL A 53 -6.43 -1.80 -3.75
CA VAL A 53 -7.36 -1.17 -4.70
C VAL A 53 -7.89 -2.20 -5.70
N TRP A 54 -7.01 -3.02 -6.28
CA TRP A 54 -7.41 -4.05 -7.23
C TRP A 54 -8.32 -5.11 -6.59
N LYS A 55 -8.01 -5.58 -5.37
CA LYS A 55 -8.86 -6.52 -4.62
C LYS A 55 -10.27 -5.98 -4.40
N LEU A 56 -10.37 -4.74 -3.93
CA LEU A 56 -11.63 -4.13 -3.51
C LEU A 56 -12.42 -3.56 -4.70
N LEU A 57 -11.74 -3.23 -5.80
CA LEU A 57 -12.30 -2.65 -7.03
C LEU A 57 -11.75 -3.41 -8.28
N PRO A 58 -12.19 -4.67 -8.52
CA PRO A 58 -11.55 -5.59 -9.48
C PRO A 58 -11.53 -5.13 -10.95
N TYR A 59 -12.41 -4.20 -11.32
CA TYR A 59 -12.54 -3.68 -12.70
C TYR A 59 -12.05 -2.23 -12.85
N TYR A 60 -11.46 -1.66 -11.80
CA TYR A 60 -11.07 -0.26 -11.81
C TYR A 60 -9.66 -0.04 -12.36
N ARG A 61 -8.64 -0.68 -11.77
CA ARG A 61 -7.26 -0.62 -12.25
C ARG A 61 -6.45 -1.80 -11.75
N THR A 62 -5.29 -2.00 -12.36
CA THR A 62 -4.27 -2.98 -11.96
C THR A 62 -3.10 -2.28 -11.23
N THR A 63 -2.13 -3.08 -10.79
CA THR A 63 -0.86 -2.64 -10.21
C THR A 63 0.20 -3.73 -10.49
N ASP A 64 1.49 -3.41 -10.39
CA ASP A 64 2.60 -4.36 -10.59
C ASP A 64 3.45 -4.57 -9.33
N ASP A 65 2.98 -4.06 -8.19
CA ASP A 65 3.66 -4.03 -6.91
C ASP A 65 2.74 -4.45 -5.75
N ILE A 66 3.37 -4.76 -4.62
CA ILE A 66 2.69 -5.14 -3.39
C ILE A 66 3.12 -4.18 -2.29
N ASP A 67 2.20 -3.34 -1.83
CA ASP A 67 2.39 -2.48 -0.67
C ASP A 67 1.93 -3.18 0.61
N PHE A 68 2.85 -3.36 1.56
CA PHE A 68 2.54 -3.79 2.91
C PHE A 68 2.73 -2.66 3.89
N LEU A 69 1.74 -2.43 4.75
CA LEU A 69 1.96 -1.77 6.02
C LEU A 69 2.49 -2.79 7.01
N ILE A 70 3.57 -2.48 7.72
CA ILE A 70 4.16 -3.35 8.73
C ILE A 70 4.53 -2.56 9.99
N THR A 71 4.19 -3.10 11.17
CA THR A 71 4.58 -2.45 12.44
C THR A 71 6.06 -2.64 12.69
N VAL A 72 6.84 -1.57 12.75
CA VAL A 72 8.28 -1.66 12.98
C VAL A 72 8.74 -0.53 13.90
N ASN A 73 9.19 -0.90 15.11
CA ASN A 73 9.75 0.05 16.05
C ASN A 73 11.17 0.47 15.63
N GLY A 74 11.43 1.78 15.57
CA GLY A 74 12.76 2.30 15.22
C GLY A 74 13.02 2.44 13.71
N ALA A 75 11.95 2.62 12.91
CA ALA A 75 12.09 3.07 11.53
C ALA A 75 12.83 4.43 11.46
N PRO A 76 13.68 4.67 10.43
CA PRO A 76 13.87 3.83 9.24
C PRO A 76 14.86 2.65 9.43
N ASN A 77 15.68 2.67 10.47
CA ASN A 77 16.79 1.70 10.63
C ASN A 77 16.30 0.26 10.81
N ALA A 78 15.27 0.04 11.63
CA ALA A 78 14.73 -1.30 11.84
C ALA A 78 14.08 -1.88 10.57
N LEU A 79 13.43 -1.03 9.75
CA LEU A 79 12.87 -1.45 8.47
C LEU A 79 13.97 -1.82 7.48
N LYS A 80 15.06 -1.04 7.43
CA LYS A 80 16.24 -1.37 6.64
C LYS A 80 16.84 -2.72 7.05
N ALA A 81 17.02 -2.94 8.36
CA ALA A 81 17.53 -4.21 8.87
C ALA A 81 16.64 -5.41 8.52
N LEU A 82 15.32 -5.22 8.46
CA LEU A 82 14.37 -6.23 8.00
C LEU A 82 14.61 -6.58 6.53
N LYS A 83 14.69 -5.58 5.64
CA LYS A 83 14.96 -5.79 4.20
C LYS A 83 16.29 -6.53 3.98
N GLU A 84 17.35 -6.07 4.63
CA GLU A 84 18.67 -6.71 4.56
C GLU A 84 18.65 -8.15 5.07
N LYS A 85 17.82 -8.48 6.07
CA LYS A 85 17.69 -9.85 6.57
C LYS A 85 17.00 -10.75 5.55
N LEU A 86 15.99 -10.25 4.84
CA LEU A 86 15.34 -10.99 3.76
C LEU A 86 16.32 -11.25 2.61
N GLU A 87 17.11 -10.26 2.20
CA GLU A 87 18.11 -10.40 1.13
C GLU A 87 19.22 -11.41 1.49
N ARG A 88 19.59 -11.53 2.77
CA ARG A 88 20.66 -12.42 3.24
C ARG A 88 20.22 -13.87 3.47
N ILE A 89 18.96 -14.22 3.21
CA ILE A 89 18.50 -15.62 3.26
C ILE A 89 19.34 -16.45 2.28
N TYR A 90 19.73 -17.67 2.66
CA TYR A 90 20.43 -18.56 1.74
C TYR A 90 19.53 -18.89 0.55
N ASN A 91 20.01 -18.63 -0.68
CA ASN A 91 19.20 -18.68 -1.90
C ASN A 91 17.94 -17.78 -1.81
N SER A 92 18.11 -16.55 -1.28
CA SER A 92 17.01 -15.61 -1.10
C SER A 92 16.28 -15.33 -2.41
N PRO A 93 14.94 -15.38 -2.43
CA PRO A 93 14.14 -14.87 -3.54
C PRO A 93 14.02 -13.34 -3.51
N PHE A 94 14.54 -12.67 -2.47
CA PHE A 94 14.53 -11.22 -2.35
C PHE A 94 15.81 -10.62 -2.93
N VAL A 95 15.64 -9.56 -3.72
CA VAL A 95 16.74 -8.80 -4.30
C VAL A 95 16.53 -7.31 -4.06
N ASP A 96 17.61 -6.60 -3.74
CA ASP A 96 17.64 -5.15 -3.73
C ASP A 96 18.08 -4.63 -5.10
N ASN A 97 17.23 -3.83 -5.72
CA ASN A 97 17.54 -3.12 -6.96
C ASN A 97 17.56 -1.63 -6.68
N ALA A 98 18.74 -1.09 -6.38
CA ALA A 98 18.95 0.32 -6.08
C ALA A 98 18.06 0.85 -4.92
N GLY A 99 17.93 0.07 -3.84
CA GLY A 99 17.12 0.44 -2.67
C GLY A 99 15.66 -0.01 -2.74
N VAL A 100 15.25 -0.65 -3.84
CA VAL A 100 13.92 -1.23 -4.03
C VAL A 100 13.96 -2.73 -3.75
N LEU A 101 13.26 -3.16 -2.71
CA LEU A 101 13.09 -4.59 -2.40
C LEU A 101 12.16 -5.20 -3.46
N SER A 102 12.62 -6.25 -4.10
CA SER A 102 11.83 -7.02 -5.05
C SER A 102 11.83 -8.49 -4.66
N TYR A 103 10.75 -9.20 -4.99
CA TYR A 103 10.58 -10.63 -4.81
C TYR A 103 10.60 -11.32 -6.18
N ASN A 104 11.44 -12.33 -6.34
CA ASN A 104 11.48 -13.18 -7.52
C ASN A 104 10.52 -14.35 -7.32
N SER A 105 9.39 -14.32 -8.03
CA SER A 105 8.39 -15.38 -7.95
C SER A 105 8.91 -16.70 -8.52
N ILE A 106 8.23 -17.80 -8.19
CA ILE A 106 8.52 -19.12 -8.79
C ILE A 106 8.38 -19.08 -10.32
N SER A 107 7.48 -18.25 -10.86
CA SER A 107 7.33 -18.04 -12.30
C SER A 107 8.46 -17.21 -12.94
N GLY A 108 9.42 -16.71 -12.14
CA GLY A 108 10.52 -15.87 -12.60
C GLY A 108 10.15 -14.40 -12.80
N LYS A 109 8.94 -13.98 -12.37
CA LYS A 109 8.53 -12.57 -12.39
C LYS A 109 9.12 -11.85 -11.19
N LEU A 110 9.70 -10.68 -11.46
CA LEU A 110 10.28 -9.83 -10.43
C LEU A 110 9.24 -8.79 -9.99
N ILE A 111 8.70 -8.95 -8.79
CA ILE A 111 7.60 -8.17 -8.22
C ILE A 111 8.16 -7.18 -7.18
N ARG A 112 7.78 -5.91 -7.26
CA ARG A 112 8.20 -4.91 -6.26
C ARG A 112 7.44 -5.10 -4.95
N ILE A 113 8.19 -5.07 -3.84
CA ILE A 113 7.65 -5.18 -2.47
C ILE A 113 7.94 -3.89 -1.72
N ASP A 114 6.89 -3.10 -1.50
CA ASP A 114 6.96 -1.85 -0.77
C ASP A 114 6.53 -2.07 0.69
N LEU A 115 7.50 -2.06 1.59
CA LEU A 115 7.26 -2.15 3.04
C LEU A 115 7.17 -0.73 3.62
N MET A 116 5.99 -0.34 4.06
CA MET A 116 5.70 0.92 4.74
C MET A 116 5.66 0.70 6.25
N PRO A 117 6.49 1.43 7.03
CA PRO A 117 6.42 1.35 8.48
C PRO A 117 5.14 2.05 8.99
N ASP A 118 4.56 1.54 10.06
CA ASP A 118 3.34 2.07 10.68
C ASP A 118 3.43 3.53 11.11
N SER A 119 4.64 4.02 11.42
CA SER A 119 4.89 5.43 11.73
C SER A 119 4.63 6.39 10.57
N GLN A 120 4.51 5.89 9.32
CA GLN A 120 4.19 6.71 8.14
C GLN A 120 2.69 6.81 7.85
N LEU A 121 1.85 6.03 8.55
CA LEU A 121 0.40 6.12 8.42
C LEU A 121 -0.23 6.90 9.59
N PRO A 122 -1.38 7.54 9.35
CA PRO A 122 -2.08 8.27 10.40
C PRO A 122 -2.56 7.35 11.54
N TYR A 123 -2.70 6.05 11.25
CA TYR A 123 -2.98 5.01 12.22
C TYR A 123 -2.78 3.61 11.63
N LEU A 124 -2.63 2.63 12.52
CA LEU A 124 -2.68 1.20 12.17
C LEU A 124 -4.15 0.74 12.01
N PRO A 125 -4.55 0.13 10.87
CA PRO A 125 -5.86 -0.48 10.70
C PRO A 125 -6.16 -1.56 11.74
N GLU A 126 -7.42 -1.68 12.15
CA GLU A 126 -7.83 -2.65 13.18
C GLU A 126 -7.66 -4.10 12.72
N ASN A 127 -7.79 -4.34 11.41
CA ASN A 127 -7.64 -5.66 10.81
C ASN A 127 -6.20 -6.01 10.41
N ALA A 128 -5.20 -5.21 10.82
CA ALA A 128 -3.80 -5.61 10.69
C ALA A 128 -3.50 -6.80 11.61
N GLN A 129 -2.96 -7.87 11.03
CA GLN A 129 -2.76 -9.16 11.72
C GLN A 129 -1.30 -9.38 12.02
N LYS A 130 -1.00 -10.08 13.13
CA LYS A 130 0.38 -10.55 13.37
C LYS A 130 0.81 -11.46 12.23
N VAL A 131 2.03 -11.29 11.75
CA VAL A 131 2.60 -12.07 10.66
C VAL A 131 2.51 -13.56 10.96
N SER A 132 2.78 -13.99 12.20
CA SER A 132 2.67 -15.40 12.63
C SER A 132 1.26 -15.99 12.54
N GLU A 133 0.22 -15.16 12.57
CA GLU A 133 -1.20 -15.57 12.62
C GLU A 133 -1.89 -15.53 11.26
N ILE A 134 -1.29 -14.85 10.27
CA ILE A 134 -1.87 -14.73 8.92
C ILE A 134 -2.00 -16.12 8.29
N GLN A 135 -3.15 -16.45 7.72
CA GLN A 135 -3.35 -17.71 7.00
C GLN A 135 -3.13 -17.49 5.50
N SER A 136 -2.49 -18.44 4.81
CA SER A 136 -2.25 -18.35 3.36
C SER A 136 -3.54 -18.27 2.53
N VAL A 137 -4.64 -18.82 3.04
CA VAL A 137 -5.96 -18.79 2.40
C VAL A 137 -6.72 -17.47 2.60
N SER A 138 -6.23 -16.58 3.47
CA SER A 138 -6.91 -15.34 3.82
C SER A 138 -5.89 -14.24 4.14
N LEU A 139 -5.50 -13.50 3.11
CA LEU A 139 -4.59 -12.36 3.24
C LEU A 139 -5.25 -11.17 3.95
N PRO A 140 -4.53 -10.46 4.84
CA PRO A 140 -5.06 -9.29 5.52
C PRO A 140 -5.04 -8.09 4.58
N TYR A 141 -6.13 -7.83 3.88
CA TYR A 141 -6.31 -6.60 3.10
C TYR A 141 -6.90 -5.49 3.97
N VAL A 142 -6.50 -4.24 3.72
CA VAL A 142 -7.14 -3.06 4.33
C VAL A 142 -8.64 -3.01 4.03
N SER A 143 -9.43 -2.46 4.97
CA SER A 143 -10.87 -2.22 4.77
C SER A 143 -11.10 -1.16 3.68
N ILE A 144 -12.31 -1.11 3.12
CA ILE A 144 -12.66 -0.07 2.13
C ILE A 144 -12.63 1.33 2.78
N GLU A 145 -13.04 1.44 4.05
CA GLU A 145 -13.00 2.67 4.84
C GLU A 145 -11.56 3.18 5.00
N ASP A 146 -10.65 2.29 5.42
CA ASP A 146 -9.25 2.63 5.63
C ASP A 146 -8.55 2.92 4.30
N LEU A 147 -8.88 2.19 3.23
CA LEU A 147 -8.38 2.48 1.89
C LEU A 147 -8.74 3.91 1.46
N ILE A 148 -10.00 4.31 1.60
CA ILE A 148 -10.48 5.67 1.28
C ILE A 148 -9.70 6.71 2.08
N VAL A 149 -9.60 6.51 3.40
CA VAL A 149 -8.96 7.48 4.30
C VAL A 149 -7.47 7.60 4.00
N PHE A 150 -6.77 6.49 3.77
CA PHE A 150 -5.36 6.49 3.42
C PHE A 150 -5.11 7.13 2.06
N LYS A 151 -5.97 6.90 1.07
CA LYS A 151 -5.86 7.54 -0.24
C LYS A 151 -6.09 9.05 -0.18
N ILE A 152 -7.08 9.51 0.58
CA ILE A 152 -7.31 10.94 0.82
C ILE A 152 -6.10 11.56 1.54
N ASN A 153 -5.59 10.92 2.59
CA ASN A 153 -4.44 11.40 3.34
C ASN A 153 -3.18 11.45 2.48
N SER A 154 -2.87 10.38 1.74
CA SER A 154 -1.72 10.32 0.84
C SER A 154 -1.80 11.38 -0.25
N CYS A 155 -2.97 11.60 -0.86
CA CYS A 155 -3.17 12.70 -1.82
C CYS A 155 -2.79 14.06 -1.22
N GLY A 156 -3.07 14.30 0.07
CA GLY A 156 -2.69 15.51 0.79
C GLY A 156 -1.17 15.68 0.99
N LEU A 157 -0.43 14.56 1.06
CA LEU A 157 1.01 14.53 1.34
C LEU A 157 1.88 14.39 0.08
N ARG A 158 1.32 13.94 -1.05
CA ARG A 158 2.06 13.74 -2.30
C ARG A 158 2.55 15.07 -2.91
N VAL A 159 3.84 15.11 -3.25
CA VAL A 159 4.45 16.17 -4.06
C VAL A 159 4.18 15.96 -5.55
N ALA A 160 4.37 14.72 -6.04
CA ALA A 160 4.18 14.36 -7.44
C ALA A 160 2.70 14.43 -7.86
N SER A 161 2.42 15.14 -8.96
CA SER A 161 1.06 15.45 -9.41
C SER A 161 0.31 14.24 -9.95
N ASP A 162 0.99 13.36 -10.68
CA ASP A 162 0.47 12.09 -11.19
C ASP A 162 0.01 11.18 -10.05
N LYS A 163 0.86 10.97 -9.02
CA LYS A 163 0.50 10.16 -7.85
C LYS A 163 -0.61 10.78 -7.03
N LYS A 164 -0.66 12.12 -6.96
CA LYS A 164 -1.77 12.85 -6.31
C LYS A 164 -3.10 12.61 -7.01
N VAL A 165 -3.12 12.70 -8.35
CA VAL A 165 -4.32 12.42 -9.16
C VAL A 165 -4.73 10.95 -9.00
N GLN A 166 -3.78 10.01 -9.02
CA GLN A 166 -4.06 8.60 -8.81
C GLN A 166 -4.67 8.34 -7.43
N ASP A 167 -4.07 8.87 -6.35
CA ASP A 167 -4.58 8.69 -5.00
C ASP A 167 -5.99 9.29 -4.85
N ALA A 168 -6.27 10.43 -5.48
CA ALA A 168 -7.60 11.01 -5.50
C ALA A 168 -8.61 10.15 -6.29
N ALA A 169 -8.21 9.63 -7.45
CA ALA A 169 -9.05 8.77 -8.30
C ALA A 169 -9.39 7.43 -7.62
N ASP A 170 -8.41 6.84 -6.93
CA ASP A 170 -8.60 5.64 -6.11
C ASP A 170 -9.62 5.91 -4.99
N ALA A 171 -9.45 7.02 -4.25
CA ALA A 171 -10.38 7.41 -3.19
C ALA A 171 -11.80 7.63 -3.72
N TYR A 172 -11.94 8.33 -4.84
CA TYR A 172 -13.23 8.59 -5.47
C TYR A 172 -13.94 7.28 -5.85
N SER A 173 -13.21 6.38 -6.51
CA SER A 173 -13.75 5.10 -6.98
C SER A 173 -14.15 4.20 -5.82
N ALA A 174 -13.36 4.19 -4.74
CA ALA A 174 -13.68 3.47 -3.52
C ALA A 174 -14.92 4.04 -2.81
N VAL A 175 -15.07 5.37 -2.71
CA VAL A 175 -16.27 6.02 -2.18
C VAL A 175 -17.51 5.70 -3.02
N ALA A 176 -17.39 5.75 -4.35
CA ALA A 176 -18.47 5.44 -5.26
C ALA A 176 -18.92 3.98 -5.14
N SER A 177 -17.98 3.05 -5.00
CA SER A 177 -18.24 1.61 -4.81
C SER A 177 -18.88 1.30 -3.45
N ALA A 178 -18.38 1.91 -2.36
CA ALA A 178 -18.92 1.69 -1.01
C ALA A 178 -20.37 2.17 -0.85
N GLY A 179 -20.77 3.19 -1.61
CA GLY A 179 -22.15 3.68 -1.66
C GLY A 179 -22.69 4.12 -0.30
N LEU A 180 -23.91 3.68 0.03
CA LEU A 180 -24.58 4.04 1.29
C LEU A 180 -24.04 3.30 2.53
N SER A 181 -23.23 2.26 2.33
CA SER A 181 -22.68 1.44 3.40
C SER A 181 -21.45 2.06 4.07
N LEU A 182 -20.85 3.09 3.45
CA LEU A 182 -19.64 3.72 3.97
C LEU A 182 -19.88 4.33 5.35
N ARG A 183 -19.11 3.87 6.35
CA ARG A 183 -19.18 4.38 7.73
C ARG A 183 -17.78 4.61 8.29
N LEU A 184 -17.35 5.86 8.28
CA LEU A 184 -16.08 6.25 8.90
C LEU A 184 -16.25 6.47 10.41
N SER A 185 -15.33 5.93 11.20
CA SER A 185 -15.12 6.25 12.61
C SER A 185 -14.70 7.73 12.78
N ASN A 186 -14.81 8.26 14.01
CA ASN A 186 -14.38 9.64 14.29
C ASN A 186 -12.89 9.88 13.97
N LYS A 187 -12.04 8.87 14.20
CA LYS A 187 -10.61 8.93 13.88
C LYS A 187 -10.39 9.02 12.37
N GLN A 188 -11.02 8.13 11.61
CA GLN A 188 -11.00 8.13 10.15
C GLN A 188 -11.51 9.46 9.56
N LYS A 189 -12.60 9.99 10.10
CA LYS A 189 -13.15 11.29 9.69
C LYS A 189 -12.16 12.43 9.92
N HIS A 190 -11.53 12.46 11.09
CA HIS A 190 -10.52 13.47 11.41
C HIS A 190 -9.35 13.42 10.41
N THR A 191 -8.81 12.23 10.15
CA THR A 191 -7.75 12.03 9.15
C THR A 191 -8.19 12.47 7.75
N ALA A 192 -9.36 12.04 7.29
CA ALA A 192 -9.86 12.37 5.95
C ALA A 192 -10.00 13.89 5.74
N ARG A 193 -10.46 14.64 6.77
CA ARG A 193 -10.59 16.11 6.68
C ARG A 193 -9.27 16.82 6.32
N GLY A 194 -8.13 16.30 6.78
CA GLY A 194 -6.82 16.87 6.48
C GLY A 194 -6.45 16.80 4.99
N GLY A 195 -6.81 15.70 4.31
CA GLY A 195 -6.51 15.48 2.89
C GLY A 195 -7.56 16.00 1.92
N LEU A 196 -8.77 16.34 2.40
CA LEU A 196 -9.90 16.78 1.57
C LEU A 196 -9.57 17.90 0.55
N PRO A 197 -8.87 18.99 0.91
CA PRO A 197 -8.57 20.04 -0.06
C PRO A 197 -7.77 19.53 -1.26
N ALA A 198 -6.85 18.59 -1.03
CA ALA A 198 -6.00 18.05 -2.08
C ALA A 198 -6.78 17.14 -3.04
N VAL A 199 -7.61 16.22 -2.52
CA VAL A 199 -8.43 15.34 -3.38
C VAL A 199 -9.48 16.11 -4.19
N ALA A 200 -10.11 17.13 -3.59
CA ALA A 200 -11.06 17.99 -4.28
C ALA A 200 -10.38 18.76 -5.42
N ALA A 201 -9.19 19.31 -5.18
CA ALA A 201 -8.42 20.02 -6.19
C ALA A 201 -7.91 19.07 -7.30
N ALA A 202 -7.49 17.86 -6.96
CA ALA A 202 -6.87 16.92 -7.91
C ALA A 202 -7.85 16.40 -8.97
N LEU A 203 -9.11 16.15 -8.60
CA LEU A 203 -10.13 15.64 -9.54
C LEU A 203 -11.16 16.67 -10.00
N GLY A 204 -11.17 17.87 -9.41
CA GLY A 204 -12.15 18.90 -9.73
C GLY A 204 -13.56 18.63 -9.18
N TYR A 205 -13.73 17.67 -8.27
CA TYR A 205 -15.01 17.47 -7.57
C TYR A 205 -15.16 18.49 -6.44
N PRO A 206 -16.37 19.04 -6.22
CA PRO A 206 -16.60 20.00 -5.16
C PRO A 206 -16.39 19.35 -3.79
N LYS A 207 -15.79 20.10 -2.86
CA LYS A 207 -15.55 19.64 -1.48
C LYS A 207 -16.83 19.12 -0.80
N SER A 208 -17.97 19.74 -1.08
CA SER A 208 -19.28 19.34 -0.56
C SER A 208 -19.71 17.94 -0.96
N TRP A 209 -19.29 17.45 -2.14
CA TRP A 209 -19.55 16.07 -2.55
C TRP A 209 -18.83 15.08 -1.62
N TRP A 210 -17.56 15.34 -1.33
CA TRP A 210 -16.77 14.52 -0.42
C TRP A 210 -17.32 14.59 1.01
N GLU A 211 -17.63 15.79 1.50
CA GLU A 211 -18.20 15.98 2.84
C GLU A 211 -19.52 15.22 3.00
N GLY A 212 -20.40 15.28 1.99
CA GLY A 212 -21.67 14.55 1.99
C GLY A 212 -21.48 13.03 1.97
N LYS A 213 -20.54 12.50 1.15
CA LYS A 213 -20.29 11.06 1.05
C LYS A 213 -19.57 10.47 2.26
N LEU A 214 -18.67 11.23 2.87
CA LEU A 214 -17.86 10.80 4.01
C LEU A 214 -18.50 11.15 5.37
N ALA A 215 -19.65 11.86 5.35
CA ALA A 215 -20.34 12.38 6.53
C ALA A 215 -19.42 13.21 7.44
N LEU A 216 -18.74 14.20 6.84
CA LEU A 216 -17.75 15.08 7.47
C LEU A 216 -18.27 16.45 7.85
#